data_AF-A0A6C0BEI0-F1
#
_entry.id   AF-A0A6C0BEI0-F1
#
_cell.length_a   1.000
_cell.length_b   1.000
_cell.length_c   1.000
_cell.angle_alpha   90.00
_cell.angle_beta   90.00
_cell.angle_gamma   90.00
#
_symmetry.space_group_name_H-M   'P 1'
#
loop_
_entity.id
_entity.type
_entity.pdbx_description
1 polymer ?
#
loop_
_entity_poly.entity_id
_entity_poly.type
_entity_poly.pdbx_seq_one_letter_code
_entity_poly.pdbx_strand_id
1 'polypeptide(L)'
;MFKTFLLTVFIIGIMMMVMDMNKYNVCTQPKTIYKFIPRTFQEELSLSPQASDVFRTMFKQPDPWIESIDNLTMSKREDINQFFITQM
;
A
#
# COMPACT_ATOMS: atom_id res chain seq x y z
N MET A 1 -23.39 33.95 -42.38
CA MET A 1 -22.38 34.05 -41.30
C MET A 1 -22.87 33.50 -39.97
N PHE A 2 -23.98 33.99 -39.40
CA PHE A 2 -24.44 33.54 -38.07
C PHE A 2 -24.76 32.04 -37.99
N LYS A 3 -25.41 31.47 -39.01
CA LYS A 3 -25.67 30.02 -39.10
C LYS A 3 -24.39 29.18 -39.08
N THR A 4 -23.35 29.62 -39.80
CA THR A 4 -22.06 28.93 -39.85
C THR A 4 -21.35 29.02 -38.50
N PHE A 5 -21.37 30.20 -37.87
CA PHE A 5 -20.81 30.41 -36.54
C PHE A 5 -21.47 29.52 -35.47
N LEU A 6 -22.80 29.42 -35.49
CA LEU A 6 -23.57 28.60 -34.56
C LEU A 6 -23.25 27.11 -34.73
N LEU A 7 -23.08 26.67 -35.98
CA LEU A 7 -22.69 25.29 -36.31
C LEU A 7 -21.27 24.97 -35.83
N THR A 8 -20.32 25.90 -35.97
CA THR A 8 -18.95 25.73 -35.46
C THR A 8 -18.92 25.57 -33.94
N VAL A 9 -19.64 26.44 -33.20
CA VAL A 9 -19.71 26.36 -31.72
C VAL A 9 -20.36 25.05 -31.27
N PHE A 10 -21.39 24.59 -31.98
CA PHE A 10 -22.06 23.33 -31.68
C PHE A 10 -21.12 22.12 -31.81
N ILE A 11 -20.31 22.07 -32.88
CA ILE A 11 -19.33 20.99 -33.07
C ILE A 11 -18.24 21.01 -32.00
N ILE A 12 -17.76 22.20 -31.60
CA ILE A 12 -16.77 22.34 -30.53
C ILE A 12 -17.34 21.80 -29.20
N GLY A 13 -18.60 22.09 -28.89
CA GLY A 13 -19.27 21.56 -27.69
C GLY A 13 -19.36 20.04 -27.67
N ILE A 14 -19.68 19.42 -28.81
CA ILE A 14 -19.71 17.95 -28.94
C ILE A 14 -18.32 17.36 -28.69
N MET A 15 -17.27 17.96 -29.27
CA MET A 15 -15.90 17.50 -29.08
C MET A 15 -15.47 17.53 -27.60
N MET A 16 -15.79 18.60 -26.87
CA MET A 16 -15.50 18.69 -25.44
C MET A 16 -16.21 17.59 -24.63
N MET A 17 -17.48 17.31 -24.95
CA MET A 17 -18.25 16.27 -24.26
C MET A 17 -17.66 14.87 -24.45
N VAL A 18 -17.19 14.55 -25.66
CA VAL A 18 -16.53 13.27 -25.97
C VAL A 18 -15.19 13.14 -25.25
N MET A 19 -14.42 14.23 -25.12
CA MET A 19 -13.16 14.23 -24.38
C MET A 19 -13.35 13.93 -22.90
N ASP A 20 -14.33 14.58 -22.26
CA ASP A 20 -14.63 14.33 -20.84
C ASP A 20 -15.13 12.90 -20.61
N MET A 21 -15.98 12.38 -21.50
CA MET A 21 -16.47 11.01 -21.40
C MET A 21 -15.33 9.98 -21.49
N ASN A 22 -14.31 10.23 -22.31
CA ASN A 22 -13.12 9.38 -22.37
C ASN A 22 -12.23 9.49 -21.12
N LYS A 23 -12.21 10.64 -20.44
CA LYS A 23 -11.45 10.83 -19.20
C LYS A 23 -11.97 9.97 -18.05
N TYR A 24 -13.28 9.71 -18.00
CA TYR A 24 -13.89 8.82 -17.00
C TYR A 24 -13.60 7.33 -17.23
N ASN A 25 -13.22 6.95 -18.47
CA ASN A 25 -12.84 5.58 -18.81
C ASN A 25 -11.37 5.25 -18.51
N VAL A 26 -10.59 6.22 -18.02
CA VAL A 26 -9.27 5.93 -17.46
C VAL A 26 -9.51 5.26 -16.11
N CYS A 27 -9.73 3.95 -16.15
CA CYS A 27 -9.76 3.08 -14.97
C CYS A 27 -8.54 3.41 -14.12
N THR A 28 -8.76 4.17 -13.04
CA THR A 28 -7.76 4.42 -12.01
C THR A 28 -7.27 3.05 -11.57
N GLN A 29 -5.97 2.79 -11.75
CA GLN A 29 -5.38 1.52 -11.34
C GLN A 29 -5.83 1.23 -9.90
N PRO A 30 -6.30 0.00 -9.60
CA PRO A 30 -6.81 -0.32 -8.28
C PRO A 30 -5.73 0.00 -7.26
N LYS A 31 -5.95 1.03 -6.46
CA LYS A 31 -5.00 1.44 -5.43
C LYS A 31 -4.95 0.30 -4.42
N THR A 32 -3.83 -0.43 -4.37
CA THR A 32 -3.65 -1.51 -3.39
C THR A 32 -3.77 -0.92 -1.98
N ILE A 33 -4.85 -1.25 -1.29
CA ILE A 33 -5.07 -0.84 0.10
C ILE A 33 -4.41 -1.88 0.98
N TYR A 34 -3.24 -1.58 1.52
CA TYR A 34 -2.60 -2.41 2.53
C TYR A 34 -3.41 -2.31 3.83
N LYS A 35 -4.04 -3.42 4.24
CA LYS A 35 -4.70 -3.54 5.55
C LYS A 35 -3.85 -4.41 6.45
N PHE A 36 -3.66 -3.98 7.69
CA PHE A 36 -3.03 -4.78 8.72
C PHE A 36 -4.00 -5.89 9.16
N ILE A 37 -3.58 -7.14 9.05
CA ILE A 37 -4.30 -8.30 9.58
C ILE A 37 -3.62 -8.66 10.92
N PRO A 38 -4.33 -8.58 12.06
CA PRO A 38 -3.77 -9.00 13.33
C PRO A 38 -3.50 -10.51 13.30
N ARG A 39 -2.38 -10.92 13.89
CA ARG A 39 -2.02 -12.34 14.03
C ARG A 39 -2.96 -13.03 15.00
N THR A 40 -3.09 -14.34 14.86
CA THR A 40 -3.81 -15.14 15.85
C THR A 40 -2.92 -15.38 17.09
N PHE A 41 -3.54 -15.63 18.24
CA PHE A 41 -2.81 -15.86 19.51
C PHE A 41 -1.80 -17.02 19.42
N GLN A 42 -2.15 -18.08 18.68
CA GLN A 42 -1.27 -19.25 18.49
C GLN A 42 -0.05 -18.91 17.63
N GLU A 43 -0.22 -18.09 16.59
CA GLU A 43 0.89 -17.61 15.76
C GLU A 43 1.85 -16.74 16.57
N GLU A 44 1.34 -15.87 17.44
CA GLU A 44 2.18 -15.03 18.31
C GLU A 44 3.01 -15.85 19.29
N LEU A 45 2.49 -16.97 19.79
CA LEU A 45 3.23 -17.89 20.64
C LEU A 45 4.33 -18.64 19.87
N SER A 46 4.05 -19.04 18.63
CA SER A 46 5.00 -19.80 17.79
C SER A 46 6.14 -18.94 17.21
N LEU A 47 5.86 -17.68 16.90
CA LEU A 47 6.79 -16.71 16.32
C LEU A 47 7.37 -15.76 17.38
N SER A 48 7.13 -16.04 18.67
CA SER A 48 7.67 -15.24 19.76
C SER A 48 9.20 -15.29 19.69
N PRO A 49 9.89 -14.13 19.56
CA PRO A 49 11.35 -14.12 19.60
C PRO A 49 11.80 -14.75 20.92
N GLN A 50 12.74 -15.70 20.85
CA GLN A 50 13.25 -16.36 22.04
C GLN A 50 13.70 -15.29 23.03
N ALA A 51 13.21 -15.35 24.28
CA ALA A 51 13.48 -14.33 25.29
C ALA A 51 14.99 -14.05 25.42
N SER A 52 15.81 -15.09 25.24
CA SER A 52 17.26 -14.98 25.20
C SER A 52 17.78 -13.98 24.18
N ASP A 53 17.20 -13.88 22.99
CA ASP A 53 17.66 -12.97 21.94
C ASP A 53 17.30 -11.52 22.21
N VAL A 54 16.17 -11.29 22.90
CA VAL A 54 15.74 -9.95 23.33
C VAL A 54 16.65 -9.41 24.44
N PHE A 55 17.06 -10.26 25.37
CA PHE A 55 17.88 -9.86 26.53
C PHE A 55 19.38 -10.01 26.30
N ARG A 56 19.82 -10.74 25.27
CA ARG A 56 21.24 -10.99 24.97
C ARG A 56 22.03 -9.72 24.72
N THR A 57 21.41 -8.69 24.14
CA THR A 57 22.05 -7.39 23.88
C THR A 57 22.24 -6.58 25.16
N MET A 58 21.29 -6.67 26.11
CA MET A 58 21.32 -5.94 27.39
C MET A 58 22.52 -6.28 28.27
N PHE A 59 23.07 -7.49 28.15
CA PHE A 59 24.23 -7.94 28.94
C PHE A 59 25.55 -7.91 28.17
N LYS A 60 25.53 -7.55 26.87
CA LYS A 60 26.71 -7.56 26.00
C LYS A 60 27.12 -6.18 25.50
N GLN A 61 26.19 -5.22 25.46
CA GLN A 61 26.46 -3.86 25.01
C GLN A 61 26.02 -2.87 26.11
N PRO A 62 26.85 -1.88 26.48
CA PRO A 62 26.50 -0.88 27.49
C PRO A 62 25.55 0.21 26.97
N ASP A 63 24.90 0.00 25.82
CA ASP A 63 23.96 0.96 25.22
C ASP A 63 22.53 0.69 25.74
N PRO A 64 21.83 1.70 26.30
CA PRO A 64 20.43 1.56 26.70
C PRO A 64 19.46 1.39 25.52
N TRP A 65 19.89 1.64 24.28
CA TRP A 65 19.05 1.53 23.09
C TRP A 65 19.23 0.16 22.42
N ILE A 66 18.12 -0.53 22.20
CA ILE A 66 18.08 -1.82 21.51
C ILE A 66 18.35 -1.57 20.02
N GLU A 67 19.60 -1.67 19.58
CA GLU A 67 19.98 -1.56 18.16
C GLU A 67 19.36 -2.66 17.27
N SER A 68 18.77 -3.70 17.86
CA SER A 68 18.32 -4.91 17.14
C SER A 68 16.85 -4.91 16.68
N ILE A 69 16.10 -3.81 16.83
CA ILE A 69 14.70 -3.75 16.34
C ILE A 69 14.66 -3.86 14.81
N ASP A 70 15.70 -3.37 14.12
CA ASP A 70 15.77 -3.40 12.65
C ASP A 70 15.94 -4.83 12.10
N ASN A 71 16.71 -5.71 12.76
CA ASN A 71 16.88 -7.09 12.28
C ASN A 71 15.64 -7.97 12.55
N LEU A 72 14.92 -7.73 13.65
CA LEU A 72 13.63 -8.36 13.93
C LEU A 72 12.56 -7.94 12.91
N THR A 73 12.58 -6.68 12.47
CA THR A 73 11.64 -6.19 11.45
C THR A 73 11.96 -6.72 10.06
N MET A 74 13.22 -7.03 9.73
CA MET A 74 13.59 -7.67 8.45
C MET A 74 13.08 -9.11 8.34
N SER A 75 13.26 -9.95 9.37
CA SER A 75 12.68 -11.31 9.39
C SER A 75 11.14 -11.26 9.36
N LYS A 76 10.53 -10.31 10.08
CA LYS A 76 9.08 -10.07 10.02
C LYS A 76 8.63 -9.60 8.62
N ARG A 77 9.47 -8.88 7.87
CA ARG A 77 9.20 -8.37 6.51
C ARG A 77 9.20 -9.46 5.43
N GLU A 78 10.01 -10.49 5.58
CA GLU A 78 10.04 -11.61 4.63
C GLU A 78 8.77 -12.47 4.75
N ASP A 79 8.26 -12.61 5.97
CA ASP A 79 7.05 -13.37 6.28
C ASP A 79 5.75 -12.62 5.98
N ILE A 80 5.73 -11.28 5.91
CA ILE A 80 4.47 -10.55 5.62
C ILE A 80 3.92 -10.80 4.22
N ASN A 81 4.77 -11.23 3.27
CA ASN A 81 4.37 -11.55 1.90
C ASN A 81 3.32 -12.67 1.83
N GLN A 82 3.21 -13.52 2.85
CA GLN A 82 2.23 -14.61 2.89
C GLN A 82 0.81 -14.15 3.31
N PHE A 83 0.67 -12.93 3.87
CA PHE A 83 -0.60 -12.41 4.36
C PHE A 83 -1.24 -11.36 3.43
N PHE A 84 -0.55 -10.95 2.37
CA PHE A 84 -1.08 -10.02 1.39
C PHE A 84 -1.81 -10.78 0.27
N ILE A 85 -3.14 -10.84 0.36
CA ILE A 85 -3.98 -11.28 -0.75
C ILE A 85 -4.27 -10.05 -1.61
N THR A 86 -3.74 -10.02 -2.84
CA THR A 86 -4.18 -9.05 -3.84
C THR A 86 -5.61 -9.42 -4.24
N GLN A 87 -6.61 -8.62 -3.87
CA GLN A 87 -7.93 -8.76 -4.45
C GLN A 87 -7.83 -8.33 -5.92
N MET A 88 -7.94 -9.30 -6.85
CA MET A 88 -8.10 -9.05 -8.29
C MET A 88 -9.49 -8.49 -8.57
#